data_AF-A0AA95H616-F1
#
_entry.id   AF-A0AA95H616-F1
#
_cell.length_a   1.000
_cell.length_b   1.000
_cell.length_c   1.000
_cell.angle_alpha   90.00
_cell.angle_beta   90.00
_cell.angle_gamma   90.00
#
_symmetry.space_group_name_H-M   'P 1'
#
loop_
_entity.id
_entity.type
_entity.pdbx_description
1 polymer ?
#
loop_
_entity_poly.entity_id
_entity_poly.type
_entity_poly.pdbx_seq_one_letter_code
_entity_poly.pdbx_strand_id
1 'polypeptide(L)'
;MNDKTPPKKTLTLNRKPATTTPTPTPTNNQATTVQRKGKKVVIKREANPYPAKPKNHSKPRPKPKPKPRPKKKAYKPSDDKVKELNDRLNAYPVWLNYQPLAIGVERELHQLFTAEHFPGASKRNVQRLLQKHTNHGRYLQALTVGGSRYHLNGEDSGDGINAYEKQRATDTINERLKANAKPA
;
A
#
# COMPACT_ATOMS: atom_id res chain seq x y z
N MET A 1 48.35 -29.59 -18.08
CA MET A 1 46.97 -29.10 -18.17
C MET A 1 46.03 -30.30 -18.24
N ASN A 2 44.93 -30.32 -17.48
CA ASN A 2 43.61 -30.84 -17.89
C ASN A 2 42.64 -30.82 -16.70
N ASP A 3 41.93 -29.70 -16.56
CA ASP A 3 40.83 -29.49 -15.63
C ASP A 3 39.61 -30.35 -15.98
N LYS A 4 39.11 -31.13 -15.01
CA LYS A 4 37.77 -31.75 -15.06
C LYS A 4 36.77 -30.85 -14.34
N THR A 5 36.03 -30.03 -15.06
CA THR A 5 34.84 -29.34 -14.53
C THR A 5 33.58 -30.20 -14.74
N PRO A 6 32.78 -30.51 -13.71
CA PRO A 6 31.50 -31.18 -13.88
C PRO A 6 30.43 -30.23 -14.44
N PRO A 7 29.46 -30.72 -15.25
CA PRO A 7 28.47 -29.87 -15.91
C PRO A 7 27.47 -29.26 -14.92
N LYS A 8 27.18 -27.97 -15.10
CA LYS A 8 26.21 -27.19 -14.30
C LYS A 8 24.78 -27.57 -14.71
N LYS A 9 23.95 -27.95 -13.72
CA LYS A 9 22.51 -28.22 -13.89
C LYS A 9 21.76 -26.94 -14.27
N THR A 10 21.13 -26.92 -15.44
CA THR A 10 20.26 -25.84 -15.90
C THR A 10 18.80 -26.10 -15.51
N LEU A 11 18.16 -25.11 -14.91
CA LEU A 11 16.76 -25.15 -14.50
C LEU A 11 15.86 -24.77 -15.70
N THR A 12 15.13 -25.73 -16.27
CA THR A 12 14.18 -25.48 -17.36
C THR A 12 12.79 -25.14 -16.79
N LEU A 13 12.27 -23.95 -17.10
CA LEU A 13 10.88 -23.59 -16.83
C LEU A 13 10.02 -23.85 -18.07
N ASN A 14 9.15 -24.87 -18.02
CA ASN A 14 8.12 -25.05 -19.02
C ASN A 14 7.04 -23.97 -18.85
N ARG A 15 6.94 -23.05 -19.82
CA ARG A 15 5.77 -22.16 -19.98
C ARG A 15 4.70 -22.88 -20.80
N LYS A 16 3.46 -22.88 -20.30
CA LYS A 16 2.29 -23.34 -21.08
C LYS A 16 1.97 -22.32 -22.19
N PRO A 17 1.62 -22.76 -23.41
CA PRO A 17 1.27 -21.85 -24.50
C PRO A 17 -0.09 -21.21 -24.28
N ALA A 18 -0.18 -19.93 -24.66
CA ALA A 18 -1.42 -19.17 -24.73
C ALA A 18 -2.19 -19.58 -26.00
N THR A 19 -3.48 -19.90 -25.83
CA THR A 19 -4.38 -20.20 -26.95
C THR A 19 -5.03 -18.90 -27.45
N THR A 20 -4.91 -18.69 -28.75
CA THR A 20 -5.51 -17.65 -29.60
C THR A 20 -7.03 -17.80 -29.72
N THR A 21 -7.74 -16.66 -29.71
CA THR A 21 -9.15 -16.41 -30.11
C THR A 21 -9.40 -16.67 -31.61
N PRO A 22 -10.64 -16.99 -32.07
CA PRO A 22 -11.68 -15.99 -32.37
C PRO A 22 -13.17 -16.37 -32.09
N THR A 23 -14.02 -15.33 -32.02
CA THR A 23 -15.48 -15.18 -31.76
C THR A 23 -16.40 -15.95 -32.75
N PRO A 24 -17.70 -16.27 -32.47
CA PRO A 24 -18.82 -15.29 -32.28
C PRO A 24 -19.87 -15.60 -31.18
N THR A 25 -20.61 -14.55 -30.79
CA THR A 25 -21.86 -14.45 -29.98
C THR A 25 -22.99 -15.43 -30.39
N PRO A 26 -24.03 -15.75 -29.56
CA PRO A 26 -24.78 -14.79 -28.72
C PRO A 26 -25.39 -15.28 -27.38
N THR A 27 -25.90 -14.30 -26.62
CA THR A 27 -27.02 -14.36 -25.67
C THR A 27 -26.88 -15.18 -24.37
N ASN A 28 -27.21 -14.47 -23.29
CA ASN A 28 -27.93 -14.89 -22.08
C ASN A 28 -27.14 -14.80 -20.77
N ASN A 29 -27.75 -14.02 -19.89
CA ASN A 29 -27.53 -13.91 -18.47
C ASN A 29 -27.16 -15.26 -17.86
N GLN A 30 -26.13 -15.28 -17.01
CA GLN A 30 -26.27 -15.73 -15.62
C GLN A 30 -24.94 -15.63 -14.87
N ALA A 31 -25.05 -15.10 -13.65
CA ALA A 31 -24.01 -15.02 -12.66
C ALA A 31 -23.43 -16.41 -12.37
N THR A 32 -22.12 -16.60 -12.55
CA THR A 32 -21.43 -17.79 -12.05
C THR A 32 -20.66 -17.43 -10.79
N THR A 33 -21.28 -17.84 -9.68
CA THR A 33 -20.77 -17.77 -8.32
C THR A 33 -19.52 -18.64 -8.20
N VAL A 34 -18.38 -18.03 -7.84
CA VAL A 34 -17.17 -18.79 -7.49
C VAL A 34 -17.31 -19.27 -6.05
N GLN A 35 -17.62 -20.55 -5.91
CA GLN A 35 -17.74 -21.26 -4.65
C GLN A 35 -16.40 -21.31 -3.90
N ARG A 36 -16.25 -20.49 -2.87
CA ARG A 36 -15.22 -20.70 -1.86
C ARG A 36 -15.72 -21.70 -0.83
N LYS A 37 -15.17 -22.93 -0.87
CA LYS A 37 -15.29 -23.93 0.18
C LYS A 37 -14.66 -23.39 1.47
N GLY A 38 -15.48 -22.78 2.30
CA GLY A 38 -15.18 -22.47 3.70
C GLY A 38 -16.30 -23.04 4.56
N LYS A 39 -15.95 -23.81 5.59
CA LYS A 39 -16.86 -24.43 6.57
C LYS A 39 -17.91 -23.40 7.05
N LYS A 40 -19.12 -23.47 6.51
CA LYS A 40 -20.31 -22.85 7.11
C LYS A 40 -20.67 -23.68 8.33
N VAL A 41 -20.36 -23.17 9.51
CA VAL A 41 -20.97 -23.67 10.75
C VAL A 41 -22.41 -23.15 10.74
N VAL A 42 -23.34 -24.04 10.38
CA VAL A 42 -24.78 -23.81 10.50
C VAL A 42 -25.12 -23.91 11.98
N ILE A 43 -25.31 -22.76 12.65
CA ILE A 43 -25.98 -22.73 13.94
C ILE A 43 -27.47 -22.73 13.63
N LYS A 44 -28.07 -23.92 13.64
CA LYS A 44 -29.51 -24.11 13.57
C LYS A 44 -30.09 -23.59 14.88
N ARG A 45 -30.74 -22.42 14.83
CA ARG A 45 -31.41 -21.82 15.98
C ARG A 45 -32.80 -22.44 16.05
N GLU A 46 -32.87 -23.68 16.52
CA GLU A 46 -34.13 -24.32 16.92
C GLU A 46 -34.62 -23.54 18.16
N ALA A 47 -35.79 -22.91 18.04
CA ALA A 47 -36.45 -22.22 19.13
C ALA A 47 -36.92 -23.27 20.15
N ASN A 48 -36.21 -23.36 21.27
CA ASN A 48 -36.64 -24.19 22.40
C ASN A 48 -37.60 -23.36 23.27
N PRO A 49 -38.89 -23.71 23.40
CA PRO A 49 -39.83 -22.99 24.24
C PRO A 49 -39.93 -23.71 25.59
N TYR A 50 -39.36 -23.19 26.68
CA TYR A 50 -39.79 -23.44 28.07
C TYR A 50 -38.97 -22.56 29.05
N PRO A 51 -39.49 -22.23 30.25
CA PRO A 51 -39.53 -20.86 30.74
C PRO A 51 -38.46 -20.54 31.80
N ALA A 52 -38.31 -19.24 32.03
CA ALA A 52 -37.36 -18.61 32.93
C ALA A 52 -37.36 -19.16 34.36
N LYS A 53 -36.15 -19.30 34.93
CA LYS A 53 -35.93 -19.28 36.39
C LYS A 53 -34.89 -18.21 36.73
N PRO A 54 -35.17 -17.29 37.66
CA PRO A 54 -34.22 -16.27 38.09
C PRO A 54 -33.40 -16.81 39.26
N LYS A 55 -32.06 -16.64 39.28
CA LYS A 55 -31.31 -16.59 40.54
C LYS A 55 -30.09 -15.66 40.42
N ASN A 56 -30.22 -14.56 41.14
CA ASN A 56 -29.19 -13.61 41.54
C ASN A 56 -28.02 -14.32 42.22
N HIS A 57 -26.80 -14.20 41.70
CA HIS A 57 -25.56 -14.27 42.48
C HIS A 57 -24.56 -13.26 41.89
N SER A 58 -24.51 -12.10 42.50
CA SER A 58 -23.57 -11.01 42.26
C SER A 58 -22.15 -11.45 42.65
N LYS A 59 -21.41 -12.03 41.70
CA LYS A 59 -19.95 -12.17 41.84
C LYS A 59 -19.27 -10.81 41.57
N PRO A 60 -18.31 -10.38 42.40
CA PRO A 60 -17.62 -9.11 42.19
C PRO A 60 -16.83 -9.14 40.88
N ARG A 61 -17.04 -8.12 40.02
CA ARG A 61 -16.34 -7.99 38.73
C ARG A 61 -14.82 -7.89 38.97
N PRO A 62 -13.99 -8.69 38.28
CA PRO A 62 -12.54 -8.52 38.33
C PRO A 62 -12.16 -7.16 37.75
N LYS A 63 -11.30 -6.42 38.47
CA LYS A 63 -10.77 -5.11 38.03
C LYS A 63 -10.08 -5.25 36.66
N PRO A 64 -10.27 -4.29 35.74
CA PRO A 64 -9.65 -4.37 34.41
C PRO A 64 -8.13 -4.30 34.52
N LYS A 65 -7.44 -5.24 33.87
CA LYS A 65 -5.97 -5.25 33.78
C LYS A 65 -5.51 -3.99 33.04
N PRO A 66 -4.45 -3.29 33.51
CA PRO A 66 -3.94 -2.11 32.83
C PRO A 66 -3.52 -2.44 31.39
N LYS A 67 -3.96 -1.62 30.43
CA LYS A 67 -3.58 -1.78 29.01
C LYS A 67 -2.05 -1.71 28.89
N PRO A 68 -1.41 -2.65 28.17
CA PRO A 68 0.04 -2.66 28.03
C PRO A 68 0.50 -1.35 27.38
N ARG A 69 1.50 -0.70 27.99
CA ARG A 69 2.15 0.49 27.42
C ARG A 69 2.65 0.16 26.00
N PRO A 70 2.48 1.05 25.01
CA PRO A 70 2.92 0.78 23.65
C PRO A 70 4.44 0.57 23.63
N LYS A 71 4.87 -0.66 23.31
CA LYS A 71 6.29 -0.97 23.12
C LYS A 71 6.79 -0.16 21.92
N LYS A 72 7.90 0.57 22.10
CA LYS A 72 8.56 1.30 21.02
C LYS A 72 8.85 0.31 19.88
N LYS A 73 8.33 0.59 18.68
CA LYS A 73 8.53 -0.28 17.51
C LYS A 73 10.02 -0.23 17.17
N ALA A 74 10.70 -1.38 17.20
CA ALA A 74 12.08 -1.47 16.75
C ALA A 74 12.13 -1.12 15.25
N TYR A 75 12.92 -0.11 14.88
CA TYR A 75 13.12 0.27 13.48
C TYR A 75 13.84 -0.87 12.76
N LYS A 76 13.31 -1.26 11.58
CA LYS A 76 13.97 -2.26 10.74
C LYS A 76 15.09 -1.55 9.97
N PRO A 77 16.23 -2.19 9.71
CA PRO A 77 17.36 -1.56 8.99
C PRO A 77 16.99 -1.04 7.59
N SER A 78 15.89 -1.53 7.00
CA SER A 78 15.34 -1.00 5.74
C SER A 78 14.67 0.38 5.91
N ASP A 79 14.07 0.66 7.07
CA ASP A 79 13.42 1.94 7.34
C ASP A 79 14.44 3.06 7.56
N ASP A 80 15.61 2.74 8.13
CA ASP A 80 16.71 3.70 8.31
C ASP A 80 17.25 4.17 6.95
N LYS A 81 17.42 3.25 5.99
CA LYS A 81 17.81 3.58 4.61
C LYS A 81 16.78 4.47 3.92
N VAL A 82 15.49 4.25 4.16
CA VAL A 82 14.42 5.11 3.59
C VAL A 82 14.47 6.51 4.19
N LYS A 83 14.79 6.64 5.48
CA LYS A 83 14.97 7.95 6.13
C LYS A 83 16.16 8.70 5.54
N GLU A 84 17.30 8.03 5.38
CA GLU A 84 18.49 8.64 4.79
C GLU A 84 18.24 9.13 3.35
N LEU A 85 17.55 8.32 2.53
CA LEU A 85 17.13 8.72 1.19
C LEU A 85 16.18 9.95 1.23
N ASN A 86 15.26 9.99 2.19
CA ASN A 86 14.38 11.15 2.36
C ASN A 86 15.17 12.42 2.71
N ASP A 87 16.14 12.31 3.62
CA ASP A 87 16.94 13.44 4.08
C ASP A 87 17.75 14.05 2.94
N ARG A 88 18.24 13.23 1.99
CA ARG A 88 18.88 13.70 0.75
C ARG A 88 17.90 14.37 -0.21
N LEU A 89 16.71 13.78 -0.38
CA LEU A 89 15.70 14.36 -1.27
C LEU A 89 15.17 15.71 -0.80
N ASN A 90 15.31 16.05 0.49
CA ASN A 90 14.99 17.38 1.00
C ASN A 90 15.85 18.50 0.37
N ALA A 91 16.95 18.17 -0.32
CA ALA A 91 17.72 19.15 -1.10
C ALA A 91 16.96 19.63 -2.35
N TYR A 92 16.01 18.85 -2.87
CA TYR A 92 15.22 19.23 -4.04
C TYR A 92 14.00 20.05 -3.61
N PRO A 93 13.79 21.25 -4.19
CA PRO A 93 12.70 22.13 -3.77
C PRO A 93 11.31 21.53 -4.06
N VAL A 94 11.18 20.78 -5.16
CA VAL A 94 9.95 20.08 -5.54
C VAL A 94 9.54 19.06 -4.46
N TRP A 95 10.53 18.33 -3.93
CA TRP A 95 10.31 17.35 -2.88
C TRP A 95 10.06 18.01 -1.53
N LEU A 96 10.85 19.01 -1.15
CA LEU A 96 10.71 19.71 0.13
C LEU A 96 9.33 20.38 0.27
N ASN A 97 8.84 20.97 -0.82
CA ASN A 97 7.56 21.67 -0.85
C ASN A 97 6.36 20.76 -1.10
N TYR A 98 6.56 19.44 -1.24
CA TYR A 98 5.50 18.47 -1.57
C TYR A 98 4.72 18.85 -2.84
N GLN A 99 5.43 19.33 -3.85
CA GLN A 99 4.82 19.68 -5.13
C GLN A 99 4.33 18.42 -5.87
N PRO A 100 3.31 18.53 -6.74
CA PRO A 100 2.82 17.41 -7.52
C PRO A 100 3.92 16.84 -8.42
N LEU A 101 4.23 15.57 -8.25
CA LEU A 101 5.33 14.91 -8.97
C LEU A 101 4.87 14.39 -10.34
N ALA A 102 5.78 14.44 -11.31
CA ALA A 102 5.59 13.85 -12.63
C ALA A 102 5.30 12.35 -12.56
N ILE A 103 4.61 11.83 -13.57
CA ILE A 103 4.29 10.41 -13.63
C ILE A 103 5.57 9.63 -13.96
N GLY A 104 5.97 8.74 -13.06
CA GLY A 104 7.16 7.90 -13.28
C GLY A 104 8.47 8.48 -12.76
N VAL A 105 8.43 9.51 -11.90
CA VAL A 105 9.61 10.05 -11.17
C VAL A 105 10.39 9.00 -10.39
N GLU A 106 9.79 7.84 -10.09
CA GLU A 106 10.49 6.71 -9.46
C GLU A 106 11.72 6.28 -10.27
N ARG A 107 11.64 6.33 -11.60
CA ARG A 107 12.75 5.93 -12.48
C ARG A 107 13.88 6.95 -12.44
N GLU A 108 13.54 8.23 -12.48
CA GLU A 108 14.49 9.34 -12.34
C GLU A 108 15.22 9.27 -11.00
N LEU A 109 14.47 9.09 -9.91
CA LEU A 109 15.02 8.88 -8.57
C LEU A 109 15.98 7.69 -8.52
N HIS A 110 15.58 6.54 -9.06
CA HIS A 110 16.42 5.35 -9.07
C HIS A 110 17.68 5.53 -9.91
N GLN A 111 17.58 6.20 -11.06
CA GLN A 111 18.74 6.48 -11.91
C GLN A 111 19.72 7.43 -11.22
N LEU A 112 19.22 8.50 -10.61
CA LEU A 112 20.02 9.46 -9.84
C LEU A 112 20.80 8.75 -8.73
N PHE A 113 20.13 7.93 -7.91
CA PHE A 113 20.81 7.25 -6.81
C PHE A 113 21.75 6.13 -7.25
N THR A 114 21.49 5.52 -8.41
CA THR A 114 22.41 4.55 -9.01
C THR A 114 23.68 5.25 -9.49
N ALA A 115 23.56 6.43 -10.09
CA ALA A 115 24.69 7.25 -10.52
C ALA A 115 25.54 7.76 -9.34
N GLU A 116 24.91 8.11 -8.23
CA GLU A 116 25.60 8.49 -6.97
C GLU A 116 26.18 7.30 -6.20
N HIS A 117 26.08 6.07 -6.73
CA HIS A 117 26.59 4.83 -6.14
C HIS A 117 26.12 4.56 -4.70
N PHE A 118 24.86 4.87 -4.38
CA PHE A 118 24.39 4.75 -3.00
C PHE A 118 24.08 3.29 -2.60
N PRO A 119 24.76 2.71 -1.58
CA PRO A 119 24.54 1.32 -1.13
C PRO A 119 23.27 1.17 -0.27
N GLY A 120 22.12 1.47 -0.86
CA GLY A 120 20.83 1.45 -0.15
C GLY A 120 19.63 1.90 -0.97
N ALA A 121 19.86 2.45 -2.16
CA ALA A 121 18.83 2.94 -3.07
C ALA A 121 18.22 1.79 -3.89
N SER A 122 17.79 0.74 -3.20
CA SER A 122 17.02 -0.30 -3.86
C SER A 122 15.69 0.28 -4.35
N LYS A 123 15.21 -0.17 -5.51
CA LYS A 123 13.88 0.18 -6.03
C LYS A 123 12.76 0.10 -4.99
N ARG A 124 12.81 -0.91 -4.10
CA ARG A 124 11.87 -1.09 -2.98
C ARG A 124 11.87 0.10 -2.01
N ASN A 125 13.03 0.63 -1.67
CA ASN A 125 13.15 1.76 -0.75
C ASN A 125 12.65 3.05 -1.41
N VAL A 126 12.97 3.27 -2.69
CA VAL A 126 12.44 4.40 -3.47
C VAL A 126 10.92 4.34 -3.55
N GLN A 127 10.36 3.17 -3.86
CA GLN A 127 8.91 2.98 -3.92
C GLN A 127 8.24 3.24 -2.57
N ARG A 128 8.81 2.74 -1.46
CA ARG A 128 8.30 3.01 -0.11
C ARG A 128 8.39 4.49 0.25
N LEU A 129 9.49 5.14 -0.11
CA LEU A 129 9.71 6.56 0.12
C LEU A 129 8.66 7.39 -0.64
N LEU A 130 8.46 7.08 -1.92
CA LEU A 130 7.47 7.73 -2.76
C LEU A 130 6.05 7.51 -2.21
N GLN A 131 5.72 6.30 -1.77
CA GLN A 131 4.44 6.04 -1.10
C GLN A 131 4.26 6.86 0.18
N LYS A 132 5.31 7.07 0.98
CA LYS A 132 5.23 7.93 2.16
C LYS A 132 5.02 9.40 1.77
N HIS A 133 5.71 9.85 0.73
CA HIS A 133 5.65 11.23 0.24
C HIS A 133 4.27 11.56 -0.37
N THR A 134 3.77 10.73 -1.28
CA THR A 134 2.48 10.97 -1.97
C THR A 134 1.27 10.80 -1.06
N ASN A 135 1.40 9.98 -0.01
CA ASN A 135 0.39 9.89 1.03
C ASN A 135 0.54 10.99 2.09
N HIS A 136 1.50 11.91 2.00
CA HIS A 136 1.64 12.96 3.01
C HIS A 136 0.51 13.99 2.92
N GLY A 137 0.09 14.55 4.06
CA GLY A 137 -1.04 15.51 4.08
C GLY A 137 -0.80 16.75 3.20
N ARG A 138 0.43 17.29 3.23
CA ARG A 138 0.83 18.43 2.39
C ARG A 138 0.77 18.12 0.90
N TYR A 139 1.17 16.91 0.49
CA TYR A 139 1.09 16.47 -0.90
C TYR A 139 -0.36 16.36 -1.36
N LEU A 140 -1.23 15.77 -0.54
CA LEU A 140 -2.66 15.69 -0.84
C LEU A 140 -3.27 17.09 -0.97
N GLN A 141 -2.88 18.05 -0.12
CA GLN A 141 -3.31 19.45 -0.24
C GLN A 141 -2.84 20.08 -1.55
N ALA A 142 -1.59 19.90 -1.95
CA ALA A 142 -1.08 20.38 -3.24
C ALA A 142 -1.87 19.78 -4.42
N LEU A 143 -2.22 18.50 -4.35
CA LEU A 143 -3.10 17.87 -5.35
C LEU A 143 -4.51 18.50 -5.40
N THR A 144 -5.08 18.92 -4.26
CA THR A 144 -6.41 19.57 -4.25
C THR A 144 -6.40 20.94 -4.92
N VAL A 145 -5.32 21.71 -4.76
CA VAL A 145 -5.12 22.99 -5.47
C VAL A 145 -5.06 22.72 -6.98
N GLY A 146 -4.34 21.65 -7.36
CA GLY A 146 -4.10 21.31 -8.75
C GLY A 146 -2.89 22.04 -9.32
N GLY A 147 -2.80 22.09 -10.65
CA GLY A 147 -1.68 22.67 -11.37
C GLY A 147 -0.93 21.65 -12.22
N SER A 148 0.28 22.02 -12.60
CA SER A 148 1.22 21.17 -13.35
C SER A 148 1.95 20.22 -12.41
N ARG A 149 2.41 19.11 -12.99
CA ARG A 149 3.34 18.20 -12.32
C ARG A 149 4.78 18.58 -12.64
N TYR A 150 5.67 18.37 -11.68
CA TYR A 150 7.07 18.73 -11.78
C TYR A 150 7.96 17.48 -11.76
N HIS A 151 9.01 17.51 -12.58
CA HIS A 151 10.13 16.60 -12.48
C HIS A 151 11.01 16.95 -11.27
N LEU A 152 11.95 16.07 -10.92
CA LEU A 152 12.87 16.34 -9.80
C LEU A 152 13.73 17.59 -10.01
N ASN A 153 14.00 17.93 -11.27
CA ASN A 153 14.81 19.08 -11.66
C ASN A 153 14.06 20.41 -11.52
N GLY A 154 12.76 20.39 -11.19
CA GLY A 154 11.89 21.57 -11.16
C GLY A 154 11.25 21.92 -12.50
N GLU A 155 11.54 21.16 -13.55
CA GLU A 155 10.89 21.34 -14.85
C GLU A 155 9.43 20.86 -14.82
N ASP A 156 8.56 21.60 -15.50
CA ASP A 156 7.18 21.21 -15.71
C ASP A 156 7.11 20.00 -16.63
N SER A 157 6.48 18.93 -16.17
CA SER A 157 6.20 17.72 -16.95
C SER A 157 5.12 17.94 -18.01
N GLY A 158 4.40 19.06 -17.96
CA GLY A 158 3.26 19.37 -18.83
C GLY A 158 1.98 18.58 -18.50
N ASP A 159 2.09 17.50 -17.72
CA ASP A 159 0.96 16.70 -17.26
C ASP A 159 0.19 17.43 -16.15
N GLY A 160 -1.03 17.86 -16.46
CA GLY A 160 -1.95 18.45 -15.50
C GLY A 160 -2.57 17.42 -14.55
N ILE A 161 -2.98 17.87 -13.36
CA ILE A 161 -3.72 17.04 -12.40
C ILE A 161 -5.18 16.90 -12.85
N ASN A 162 -5.66 15.65 -12.98
CA ASN A 162 -7.04 15.37 -13.38
C ASN A 162 -8.03 15.65 -12.22
N ALA A 163 -9.24 16.09 -12.55
CA ALA A 163 -10.33 16.32 -11.59
C ALA A 163 -10.61 15.11 -10.68
N TYR A 164 -10.53 13.89 -11.23
CA TYR A 164 -10.68 12.65 -10.45
C TYR A 164 -9.61 12.52 -9.35
N GLU A 165 -8.36 12.90 -9.65
CA GLU A 165 -7.27 12.82 -8.68
C GLU A 165 -7.45 13.85 -7.56
N LYS A 166 -7.97 15.05 -7.90
CA LYS A 166 -8.32 16.07 -6.91
C LYS A 166 -9.38 15.57 -5.94
N GLN A 167 -10.47 14.99 -6.47
CA GLN A 167 -11.56 14.45 -5.65
C GLN A 167 -11.05 13.33 -4.72
N ARG A 168 -10.23 12.43 -5.25
CA ARG A 168 -9.63 11.37 -4.43
C ARG A 168 -8.74 11.94 -3.31
N ALA A 169 -7.99 13.00 -3.58
CA ALA A 169 -7.18 13.67 -2.57
C ALA A 169 -8.05 14.32 -1.48
N THR A 170 -9.14 15.00 -1.84
CA THR A 170 -10.09 15.57 -0.87
C THR A 170 -10.72 14.50 0.01
N ASP A 171 -11.14 13.38 -0.60
CA ASP A 171 -11.77 12.27 0.13
C ASP A 171 -10.80 11.65 1.14
N THR A 172 -9.53 11.48 0.73
CA THR A 172 -8.48 10.93 1.59
C THR A 172 -8.17 11.86 2.78
N ILE A 173 -8.14 13.18 2.57
CA ILE A 173 -7.95 14.15 3.65
C ILE A 173 -9.15 14.08 4.62
N ASN A 174 -10.37 14.07 4.09
CA ASN A 174 -11.59 13.99 4.89
C ASN A 174 -11.68 12.70 5.71
N GLU A 175 -11.29 11.56 5.13
CA GLU A 175 -11.21 10.28 5.83
C GLU A 175 -10.24 10.34 7.01
N ARG A 176 -9.06 10.95 6.82
CA ARG A 176 -8.07 11.13 7.89
C ARG A 176 -8.54 12.04 8.99
N LEU A 177 -9.22 13.14 8.64
CA LEU A 177 -9.80 14.04 9.62
C LEU A 177 -10.88 13.31 10.46
N LYS A 178 -11.75 12.53 9.82
CA LYS A 178 -12.76 11.70 10.51
C LYS A 178 -12.12 10.65 11.41
N ALA A 179 -11.06 9.99 10.94
CA ALA A 179 -10.34 8.97 11.72
C ALA A 179 -9.65 9.56 12.95
N ASN A 180 -9.04 10.75 12.82
CA ASN A 180 -8.41 11.44 13.94
C ASN A 180 -9.44 12.05 14.91
N ALA A 181 -10.61 12.48 14.42
CA ALA A 181 -11.68 13.08 15.21
C ALA A 181 -12.56 12.07 15.97
N LYS A 182 -12.36 10.76 15.76
CA LYS A 182 -13.00 9.70 16.55
C LYS A 182 -12.01 9.20 17.64
N PRO A 183 -11.80 9.94 18.74
CA PRO A 183 -11.10 9.37 19.88
C PRO A 183 -11.94 8.22 20.44
N ALA A 184 -11.27 7.09 20.67
CA ALA A 184 -11.87 5.85 21.16
C ALA A 184 -12.29 5.92 22.63
#